data_AF-A0A285PT93-F1
#
_entry.id   AF-A0A285PT93-F1
#
_cell.length_a   1.000
_cell.length_b   1.000
_cell.length_c   1.000
_cell.angle_alpha   90.00
_cell.angle_beta   90.00
_cell.angle_gamma   90.00
#
_symmetry.space_group_name_H-M   'P 1'
#
loop_
_entity.id
_entity.type
_entity.pdbx_description
1 polymer ?
#
loop_
_entity_poly.entity_id
_entity_poly.type
_entity_poly.pdbx_seq_one_letter_code
_entity_poly.pdbx_strand_id
1 'polypeptide(L)'
;MTLYEIDSAIMDCVDEETGEIIDLEKLEALNIERDKKVEGIALAVKNYAAEAKAIKEEEEKLAKRRRSCENAAQRCKDYLSHALDGEKLKTARVSVSYRNSESVTIDDLGSLTEEYIRIPEPQADKAAIKKAIKAGKEVAGAHIETSKSVIVR
;
A
#
# COMPACT_ATOMS: atom_id res chain seq x y z
N MET A 1 13.11 26.34 -14.26
CA MET A 1 13.98 25.98 -13.11
C MET A 1 13.35 24.86 -12.28
N THR A 2 14.14 24.19 -11.45
CA THR A 2 13.63 23.37 -10.33
C THR A 2 13.08 24.28 -9.24
N LEU A 3 12.25 23.77 -8.33
CA LEU A 3 11.74 24.59 -7.22
C LEU A 3 12.89 25.11 -6.35
N TYR A 4 13.94 24.30 -6.16
CA TYR A 4 15.16 24.67 -5.44
C TYR A 4 15.91 25.82 -6.12
N GLU A 5 16.06 25.77 -7.45
CA GLU A 5 16.69 26.85 -8.21
C GLU A 5 15.89 28.15 -8.13
N ILE A 6 14.55 28.08 -8.15
CA ILE A 6 13.68 29.27 -7.99
C ILE A 6 13.82 29.83 -6.57
N ASP A 7 13.77 28.98 -5.55
CA ASP A 7 13.91 29.39 -4.15
C ASP A 7 15.28 30.03 -3.90
N SER A 8 16.35 29.48 -4.49
CA SER A 8 17.69 30.09 -4.43
C SER A 8 17.72 31.46 -5.10
N ALA A 9 17.15 31.60 -6.29
CA ALA A 9 17.13 32.88 -7.00
C ALA A 9 16.28 33.95 -6.28
N ILE A 10 15.26 33.55 -5.50
CA ILE A 10 14.48 34.46 -4.65
C ILE A 10 15.35 34.99 -3.52
N MET A 11 16.18 34.13 -2.89
CA MET A 11 17.12 34.57 -1.84
C MET A 11 18.14 35.56 -2.39
N ASP A 12 18.62 35.38 -3.62
CA ASP A 12 19.54 36.31 -4.30
C ASP A 12 18.94 37.70 -4.58
N CYS A 13 17.62 37.89 -4.38
CA CYS A 13 16.95 39.18 -4.54
C CYS A 13 16.87 40.00 -3.23
N VAL A 14 17.44 39.48 -2.14
CA VAL A 14 17.48 40.11 -0.81
C VAL A 14 18.93 40.28 -0.38
N ASP A 15 19.27 41.45 0.16
CA ASP A 15 20.57 41.70 0.76
C ASP A 15 20.71 40.91 2.06
N GLU A 16 21.72 40.05 2.14
CA GLU A 16 21.89 39.11 3.25
C GLU A 16 22.25 39.81 4.58
N GLU A 17 22.84 41.00 4.54
CA GLU A 17 23.28 41.72 5.74
C GLU A 17 22.19 42.64 6.31
N THR A 18 21.39 43.26 5.44
CA THR A 18 20.39 44.27 5.80
C THR A 18 18.95 43.75 5.72
N GLY A 19 18.70 42.69 4.96
CA GLY A 19 17.37 42.15 4.68
C GLY A 19 16.56 43.01 3.70
N GLU A 20 17.17 43.99 3.04
CA GLU A 20 16.50 44.86 2.08
C GLU A 20 16.33 44.15 0.72
N ILE A 21 15.20 44.40 0.04
CA ILE A 21 14.95 43.84 -1.29
C ILE A 21 15.77 44.63 -2.31
N ILE A 22 16.66 43.93 -3.02
CA ILE A 22 17.57 44.49 -4.01
C ILE A 22 16.82 44.73 -5.34
N ASP A 23 15.94 43.80 -5.71
CA ASP A 23 15.17 43.84 -6.96
C ASP A 23 13.75 43.32 -6.76
N LEU A 24 12.80 44.26 -6.62
CA LEU A 24 11.39 43.95 -6.37
C LEU A 24 10.73 43.26 -7.58
N GLU A 25 11.01 43.75 -8.80
CA GLU A 25 10.37 43.23 -10.02
C GLU A 25 10.81 41.78 -10.29
N LYS A 26 12.10 41.49 -10.11
CA LYS A 26 12.64 40.13 -10.24
C LYS A 26 12.08 39.20 -9.16
N LEU A 27 11.99 39.67 -7.91
CA LEU A 27 11.42 38.88 -6.80
C LEU A 27 9.95 38.53 -7.06
N GLU A 28 9.14 39.47 -7.54
CA GLU A 28 7.75 39.20 -7.91
C GLU A 28 7.64 38.17 -9.05
N ALA A 29 8.45 38.33 -10.11
CA ALA A 29 8.47 37.39 -11.23
C ALA A 29 8.84 35.96 -10.79
N LEU A 30 9.84 35.80 -9.91
CA LEU A 30 10.26 34.51 -9.39
C LEU A 30 9.20 33.87 -8.49
N ASN A 31 8.52 34.65 -7.65
CA ASN A 31 7.40 34.14 -6.85
C ASN A 31 6.24 33.63 -7.73
N ILE A 32 5.92 34.34 -8.82
CA ILE A 32 4.92 33.89 -9.80
C ILE A 32 5.36 32.57 -10.45
N GLU A 33 6.64 32.42 -10.82
CA GLU A 33 7.16 31.16 -11.37
C GLU A 33 7.08 30.02 -10.35
N ARG A 34 7.44 30.31 -9.09
CA ARG A 34 7.36 29.37 -7.97
C ARG A 34 5.93 28.85 -7.78
N ASP A 35 4.95 29.75 -7.72
CA ASP A 35 3.55 29.41 -7.50
C ASP A 35 3.00 28.54 -8.64
N LYS A 36 3.30 28.90 -9.89
CA LYS A 36 2.94 28.08 -11.07
C LYS A 36 3.56 26.68 -10.98
N LYS A 37 4.81 26.58 -10.50
CA LYS A 37 5.49 25.29 -10.36
C LYS A 37 4.84 24.42 -9.28
N VAL A 38 4.54 25.02 -8.12
CA VAL A 38 3.88 24.33 -6.99
C VAL A 38 2.46 23.89 -7.39
N GLU A 39 1.71 24.76 -8.05
CA GLU A 39 0.38 24.45 -8.57
C GLU A 39 0.43 23.29 -9.57
N GLY A 40 1.39 23.32 -10.52
CA GLY A 40 1.59 22.24 -11.48
C GLY A 40 1.87 20.88 -10.82
N ILE A 41 2.66 20.86 -9.74
CA ILE A 41 2.91 19.64 -8.96
C ILE A 41 1.62 19.18 -8.25
N ALA A 42 0.86 20.10 -7.65
CA ALA A 42 -0.42 19.76 -7.01
C ALA A 42 -1.43 19.19 -8.02
N LEU A 43 -1.51 19.74 -9.23
CA LEU A 43 -2.34 19.21 -10.31
C LEU A 43 -1.88 17.82 -10.74
N ALA A 44 -0.58 17.57 -10.85
CA ALA A 44 -0.04 16.25 -11.14
C ALA A 44 -0.44 15.22 -10.06
N VAL A 45 -0.39 15.60 -8.76
CA VAL A 45 -0.85 14.75 -7.65
C VAL A 45 -2.32 14.36 -7.83
N LYS A 46 -3.20 15.31 -8.21
CA LYS A 46 -4.62 14.99 -8.47
C LYS A 46 -4.78 14.00 -9.62
N ASN A 47 -4.03 14.19 -10.70
CA ASN A 47 -4.09 13.32 -11.86
C ASN A 47 -3.66 11.90 -11.50
N TYR A 48 -2.53 11.74 -10.81
CA TYR A 48 -2.06 10.42 -10.37
C TYR A 48 -3.01 9.76 -9.36
N ALA A 49 -3.61 10.53 -8.45
CA ALA A 49 -4.60 10.00 -7.51
C ALA A 49 -5.87 9.51 -8.24
N ALA A 50 -6.33 10.25 -9.25
CA ALA A 50 -7.48 9.86 -10.07
C ALA A 50 -7.17 8.62 -10.93
N GLU A 51 -5.98 8.56 -11.54
CA GLU A 51 -5.52 7.41 -12.31
C GLU A 51 -5.38 6.16 -11.44
N ALA A 52 -4.75 6.26 -10.27
CA ALA A 52 -4.62 5.15 -9.33
C ALA A 52 -5.99 4.62 -8.87
N LYS A 53 -6.97 5.50 -8.65
CA LYS A 53 -8.35 5.10 -8.33
C LYS A 53 -8.98 4.34 -9.49
N ALA A 54 -8.86 4.83 -10.72
CA ALA A 54 -9.39 4.16 -11.90
C ALA A 54 -8.75 2.77 -12.12
N ILE A 55 -7.42 2.68 -11.94
CA ILE A 55 -6.68 1.41 -12.02
C ILE A 55 -7.20 0.41 -10.99
N LYS A 56 -7.37 0.85 -9.73
CA LYS A 56 -7.87 -0.02 -8.66
C LYS A 56 -9.28 -0.55 -8.95
N GLU A 57 -10.17 0.30 -9.48
CA GLU A 57 -11.52 -0.10 -9.85
C GLU A 57 -11.52 -1.18 -10.95
N GLU A 58 -10.63 -1.06 -11.95
CA GLU A 58 -10.45 -2.09 -12.97
C GLU A 58 -9.78 -3.35 -12.44
N GLU A 59 -8.78 -3.23 -11.56
CA GLU A 59 -8.14 -4.35 -10.89
C GLU A 59 -9.17 -5.19 -10.14
N GLU A 60 -10.09 -4.56 -9.40
CA GLU A 60 -11.16 -5.26 -8.68
C GLU A 60 -12.11 -6.00 -9.64
N LYS A 61 -12.44 -5.42 -10.81
CA LYS A 61 -13.25 -6.10 -11.83
C LYS A 61 -12.52 -7.31 -12.42
N LEU A 62 -11.24 -7.15 -12.76
CA LEU A 62 -10.40 -8.22 -13.27
C LEU A 62 -10.20 -9.34 -12.23
N ALA A 63 -10.00 -8.99 -10.97
CA ALA A 63 -9.89 -9.94 -9.88
C ALA A 63 -11.18 -10.77 -9.70
N LYS A 64 -12.35 -10.14 -9.80
CA LYS A 64 -13.64 -10.85 -9.80
C LYS A 64 -13.74 -11.80 -10.99
N ARG A 65 -13.38 -11.34 -12.19
CA ARG A 65 -13.40 -12.19 -13.40
C ARG A 65 -12.44 -13.38 -13.29
N ARG A 66 -11.23 -13.16 -12.78
CA ARG A 66 -10.24 -14.21 -12.49
C ARG A 66 -10.83 -15.26 -11.55
N ARG A 67 -11.40 -14.84 -10.41
CA ARG A 67 -12.04 -15.75 -9.44
C ARG A 67 -13.17 -16.55 -10.07
N SER A 68 -14.00 -15.94 -10.93
CA SER A 68 -15.06 -16.66 -11.66
C SER A 68 -14.51 -17.75 -12.58
N CYS A 69 -13.43 -17.47 -13.31
CA CYS A 69 -12.76 -18.46 -14.16
C CYS A 69 -12.09 -19.57 -13.34
N GLU A 70 -11.44 -19.24 -12.22
CA GLU A 70 -10.85 -20.21 -11.30
C GLU A 70 -11.91 -21.13 -10.71
N ASN A 71 -13.04 -20.57 -10.27
CA ASN A 71 -14.17 -21.35 -9.78
C ASN A 71 -14.78 -22.23 -10.87
N ALA A 72 -14.86 -21.75 -12.11
CA ALA A 72 -15.33 -22.57 -13.23
C ALA A 72 -14.37 -23.74 -13.53
N ALA A 73 -13.06 -23.47 -13.54
CA ALA A 73 -12.05 -24.50 -13.70
C ALA A 73 -12.11 -25.52 -12.56
N GLN A 74 -12.31 -25.07 -11.32
CA GLN A 74 -12.45 -25.96 -10.17
C GLN A 74 -13.69 -26.84 -10.29
N ARG A 75 -14.87 -26.28 -10.63
CA ARG A 75 -16.07 -27.08 -10.90
C ARG A 75 -15.86 -28.13 -11.99
N CYS A 76 -15.14 -27.79 -13.06
CA CYS A 76 -14.79 -28.76 -14.10
C CYS A 76 -13.86 -29.86 -13.57
N LYS A 77 -12.89 -29.52 -12.72
CA LYS A 77 -12.02 -30.52 -12.05
C LYS A 77 -12.80 -31.41 -11.10
N ASP A 78 -13.73 -30.86 -10.32
CA ASP A 78 -14.57 -31.62 -9.39
C ASP A 78 -15.44 -32.60 -10.16
N TYR A 79 -16.06 -32.15 -11.25
CA TYR A 79 -16.81 -33.01 -12.16
C TYR A 79 -15.94 -34.11 -12.78
N LEU A 80 -14.73 -33.78 -13.28
CA LEU A 80 -13.80 -34.77 -13.80
C LEU A 80 -13.38 -35.78 -12.74
N SER A 81 -13.17 -35.33 -11.50
CA SER A 81 -12.79 -36.20 -10.37
C SER A 81 -13.92 -37.17 -10.06
N HIS A 82 -15.16 -36.70 -10.01
CA HIS A 82 -16.34 -37.56 -9.83
C HIS A 82 -16.55 -38.51 -11.01
N ALA A 83 -16.35 -38.07 -12.25
CA ALA A 83 -16.59 -38.87 -13.44
C ALA A 83 -15.53 -39.97 -13.65
N LEU A 84 -14.28 -39.72 -13.26
CA LEU A 84 -13.19 -40.66 -13.41
C LEU A 84 -12.97 -41.51 -12.16
N ASP A 85 -13.45 -41.10 -10.99
CA ASP A 85 -13.39 -41.86 -9.72
C ASP A 85 -12.01 -42.50 -9.43
N GLY A 86 -10.93 -41.72 -9.64
CA GLY A 86 -9.55 -42.20 -9.46
C GLY A 86 -8.90 -42.85 -10.69
N GLU A 87 -9.63 -43.09 -11.77
CA GLU A 87 -9.09 -43.64 -13.02
C GLU A 87 -8.29 -42.60 -13.83
N LYS A 88 -7.14 -43.04 -14.37
CA LYS A 88 -6.30 -42.19 -15.22
C LYS A 88 -6.87 -42.11 -16.63
N LEU A 89 -6.89 -40.92 -17.21
CA LEU A 89 -7.28 -40.70 -18.61
C LEU A 89 -6.09 -40.17 -19.40
N LYS A 90 -5.81 -40.73 -20.57
CA LYS A 90 -4.78 -40.23 -21.49
C LYS A 90 -5.27 -40.25 -22.93
N THR A 91 -5.16 -39.10 -23.61
CA THR A 91 -5.50 -38.92 -25.02
C THR A 91 -4.34 -38.22 -25.74
N ALA A 92 -4.48 -37.99 -27.04
CA ALA A 92 -3.50 -37.21 -27.81
C ALA A 92 -3.36 -35.75 -27.34
N ARG A 93 -4.34 -35.19 -26.61
CA ARG A 93 -4.39 -33.77 -26.24
C ARG A 93 -4.27 -33.50 -24.74
N VAL A 94 -4.70 -34.43 -23.89
CA VAL A 94 -4.75 -34.26 -22.43
C VAL A 94 -4.44 -35.56 -21.69
N SER A 95 -3.91 -35.41 -20.47
CA SER A 95 -3.71 -36.49 -19.52
C SER A 95 -4.23 -36.06 -18.15
N VAL A 96 -4.96 -36.94 -17.47
CA VAL A 96 -5.48 -36.77 -16.12
C VAL A 96 -4.87 -37.85 -15.23
N SER A 97 -4.27 -37.42 -14.13
CA SER A 97 -3.65 -38.30 -13.14
C SER A 97 -3.93 -37.80 -11.74
N TYR A 98 -4.10 -38.73 -10.81
CA TYR A 98 -4.29 -38.44 -9.39
C TYR A 98 -2.95 -38.43 -8.66
N ARG A 99 -2.87 -37.61 -7.62
CA ARG A 99 -1.77 -37.57 -6.66
C ARG A 99 -2.36 -37.66 -5.26
N ASN A 100 -1.78 -38.50 -4.42
CA ASN A 100 -2.11 -38.52 -3.01
C ASN A 100 -1.54 -37.27 -2.34
N SER A 101 -2.39 -36.58 -1.58
CA SER A 101 -1.99 -35.48 -0.71
C SER A 101 -2.40 -35.80 0.71
N GLU A 102 -1.48 -35.59 1.63
CA GLU A 102 -1.70 -35.73 3.07
C GLU A 102 -1.75 -34.32 3.68
N SER A 103 -2.73 -34.09 4.54
CA SER A 103 -2.85 -32.87 5.32
C SER A 103 -3.14 -33.22 6.77
N VAL A 104 -2.49 -32.55 7.70
CA VAL A 104 -2.78 -32.71 9.14
C VAL A 104 -4.02 -31.88 9.46
N THR A 105 -5.09 -32.55 9.87
CA THR A 105 -6.26 -31.90 10.49
C THR A 105 -6.01 -31.82 11.99
N ILE A 106 -6.21 -30.64 12.58
CA ILE A 106 -6.11 -30.44 14.03
C ILE A 106 -7.53 -30.35 14.57
N ASP A 107 -7.97 -31.39 15.29
CA ASP A 107 -9.34 -31.44 15.85
C ASP A 107 -9.46 -30.61 17.14
N ASP A 108 -8.42 -30.62 17.97
CA ASP A 108 -8.32 -29.80 19.17
C ASP A 108 -6.88 -29.33 19.40
N LEU A 109 -6.68 -28.01 19.38
CA LEU A 109 -5.38 -27.37 19.61
C LEU A 109 -4.90 -27.55 21.06
N GLY A 110 -5.81 -27.60 22.03
CA GLY A 110 -5.48 -27.69 23.46
C GLY A 110 -4.94 -29.05 23.89
N SER A 111 -5.24 -30.09 23.12
CA SER A 111 -4.72 -31.45 23.32
C SER A 111 -3.31 -31.66 22.75
N LEU A 112 -2.77 -30.70 21.99
CA LEU A 112 -1.42 -30.80 21.44
C LEU A 112 -0.37 -30.46 22.51
N THR A 113 0.73 -31.21 22.49
CA THR A 113 1.91 -30.90 23.30
C THR A 113 2.60 -29.63 22.81
N GLU A 114 3.34 -28.95 23.69
CA GLU A 114 4.01 -27.67 23.39
C GLU A 114 4.95 -27.76 22.17
N GLU A 115 5.52 -28.92 21.86
CA GLU A 115 6.37 -29.15 20.68
C GLU A 115 5.65 -28.86 19.34
N TYR A 116 4.32 -28.96 19.29
CA TYR A 116 3.51 -28.73 18.09
C TYR A 116 2.80 -27.38 18.09
N ILE A 117 2.92 -26.59 19.16
CA ILE A 117 2.25 -25.29 19.32
C ILE A 117 3.27 -24.17 19.13
N ARG A 118 2.99 -23.25 18.20
CA ARG A 118 3.78 -22.01 18.03
C ARG A 118 3.03 -20.84 18.64
N ILE A 119 3.61 -20.24 19.68
CA ILE A 119 3.10 -18.99 20.27
C ILE A 119 3.76 -17.83 19.53
N PRO A 120 2.98 -16.93 18.89
CA PRO A 120 3.55 -15.76 18.23
C PRO A 120 4.19 -14.81 19.25
N GLU A 121 5.19 -14.05 18.82
CA GLU A 121 5.80 -13.03 19.67
C GLU A 121 4.79 -11.96 20.10
N PRO A 122 4.92 -11.41 21.33
CA PRO A 122 4.02 -10.38 21.82
C PRO A 122 4.06 -9.14 20.93
N GLN A 123 2.87 -8.69 20.49
CA GLN A 123 2.72 -7.50 19.65
C GLN A 123 2.28 -6.30 20.47
N ALA A 124 2.92 -5.14 20.24
CA ALA A 124 2.57 -3.91 20.90
C ALA A 124 1.23 -3.34 20.40
N ASP A 125 0.30 -3.08 21.32
CA ASP A 125 -0.95 -2.36 21.00
C ASP A 125 -0.67 -0.85 20.91
N LYS A 126 -0.28 -0.40 19.71
CA LYS A 126 0.01 1.01 19.42
C LYS A 126 -1.20 1.93 19.70
N ALA A 127 -2.43 1.44 19.60
CA ALA A 127 -3.63 2.23 19.84
C ALA A 127 -3.82 2.49 21.34
N ALA A 128 -3.69 1.44 22.16
CA ALA A 128 -3.72 1.56 23.62
C ALA A 128 -2.56 2.43 24.14
N ILE A 129 -1.34 2.22 23.63
CA ILE A 129 -0.15 3.02 23.96
C ILE A 129 -0.38 4.50 23.63
N LYS A 130 -0.84 4.80 22.41
CA LYS A 130 -1.14 6.19 21.99
C LYS A 130 -2.21 6.84 22.88
N LYS A 131 -3.24 6.08 23.29
CA LYS A 131 -4.29 6.57 24.21
C LYS A 131 -3.73 6.85 25.60
N ALA A 132 -2.85 5.99 26.12
CA ALA A 132 -2.21 6.17 27.42
C ALA A 132 -1.29 7.40 27.45
N ILE A 133 -0.44 7.58 26.43
CA ILE A 133 0.44 8.74 26.32
C ILE A 133 -0.38 10.03 26.22
N LYS A 134 -1.45 10.04 25.41
CA LYS A 134 -2.37 11.20 25.33
C LYS A 134 -3.13 11.50 26.63
N ALA A 135 -3.32 10.50 27.49
CA ALA A 135 -3.93 10.65 28.81
C ALA A 135 -2.92 11.06 29.90
N GLY A 136 -1.68 11.41 29.53
CA GLY A 136 -0.65 11.87 30.45
C GLY A 136 0.12 10.75 31.16
N LYS A 137 -0.04 9.48 30.76
CA LYS A 137 0.75 8.37 31.29
C LYS A 137 2.04 8.20 30.50
N GLU A 138 3.17 8.09 31.18
CA GLU A 138 4.41 7.66 30.55
C GLU A 138 4.36 6.16 30.24
N VAL A 139 4.70 5.80 28.99
CA VAL A 139 4.82 4.41 28.55
C VAL A 139 6.28 4.18 28.17
N ALA A 140 7.03 3.46 28.99
CA ALA A 140 8.44 3.17 28.73
C ALA A 140 8.60 2.48 27.37
N GLY A 141 9.50 3.02 26.53
CA GLY A 141 9.77 2.52 25.19
C GLY A 141 8.82 3.03 24.10
N ALA A 142 7.94 4.00 24.37
CA ALA A 142 7.06 4.60 23.37
C ALA A 142 6.90 6.12 23.52
N HIS A 143 6.96 6.85 22.41
CA HIS A 143 6.69 8.28 22.33
C HIS A 143 5.80 8.63 21.13
N ILE A 144 5.22 9.82 21.13
CA ILE A 144 4.45 10.33 19.99
C ILE A 144 5.33 11.28 19.19
N GLU A 145 5.58 10.96 17.93
CA GLU A 145 6.15 11.89 16.95
C GLU A 145 5.04 12.55 16.13
N THR A 146 5.23 13.84 15.83
CA THR A 146 4.31 14.60 14.99
C THR A 146 4.97 14.89 13.66
N SER A 147 4.30 14.52 12.57
CA SER A 147 4.69 14.87 11.21
C SER A 147 3.55 15.62 10.51
N LYS A 148 3.91 16.45 9.52
CA LYS A 148 2.93 17.13 8.66
C LYS A 148 2.73 16.29 7.40
N SER A 149 1.47 15.98 7.08
CA SER A 149 1.10 15.33 5.81
C SER A 149 0.61 16.37 4.80
N VAL A 150 1.03 16.26 3.56
CA VAL A 150 0.52 17.08 2.45
C VAL A 150 -0.86 16.57 2.04
N ILE A 151 -1.83 17.48 1.93
CA ILE A 151 -3.20 17.19 1.47
C ILE A 151 -3.48 18.06 0.25
N VAL A 152 -3.74 17.43 -0.90
CA VAL A 152 -4.16 18.11 -2.14
C VAL A 152 -5.64 17.81 -2.37
N ARG A 153 -6.47 18.85 -2.47
CA ARG A 153 -7.92 18.77 -2.72
C ARG A 153 -8.26 19.39 -4.06
#